data_AF-A0A966YGJ1-F1
#
_entry.id   AF-A0A966YGJ1-F1
#
_cell.length_a   1.000
_cell.length_b   1.000
_cell.length_c   1.000
_cell.angle_alpha   90.00
_cell.angle_beta   90.00
_cell.angle_gamma   90.00
#
_symmetry.space_group_name_H-M   'P 1'
#
loop_
_entity.id
_entity.type
_entity.pdbx_description
1 polymer ?
#
loop_
_entity_poly.entity_id
_entity_poly.type
_entity_poly.pdbx_seq_one_letter_code
_entity_poly.pdbx_strand_id
1 'polypeptide(L)'
;MGSFLVCLAALLGGFGLMDASFAAEPTGPRRETWQKIDQALKEGKPKTAGDLLAGVEQVAVAEQAWAEAARAIATRVLVTNADRPADDPQRLVDLAAQAATAPAEARGVLAAIQANWTWGFFQANRWRFAQRTTQAVEGNDHDLAEMASWDLRQIVTEIRERFANAVAADAGLKQLPVGDWDMLIESGTMGPAYRPTVWDVVAHDA
;
A
#
# COMPACT_ATOMS: atom_id res chain seq x y z
N MET A 1 13.56 23.33 -1.33
CA MET A 1 12.28 23.25 -2.07
C MET A 1 12.21 21.84 -2.65
N GLY A 2 11.82 20.87 -1.83
CA GLY A 2 11.90 19.44 -2.15
C GLY A 2 10.51 18.82 -2.08
N SER A 3 10.19 18.04 -3.12
CA SER A 3 8.92 17.39 -3.42
C SER A 3 8.20 16.76 -2.22
N PHE A 4 6.97 17.20 -1.95
CA PHE A 4 5.97 16.46 -1.18
C PHE A 4 4.67 16.44 -1.98
N LEU A 5 4.69 15.66 -3.07
CA LEU A 5 3.51 15.07 -3.67
C LEU A 5 3.52 13.62 -3.22
N VAL A 6 2.69 13.28 -2.24
CA VAL A 6 2.35 11.87 -1.99
C VAL A 6 1.50 11.45 -3.17
N CYS A 7 2.16 11.05 -4.25
CA CYS A 7 1.52 10.41 -5.38
C CYS A 7 0.90 9.10 -4.89
N LEU A 8 -0.39 8.95 -5.16
CA LEU A 8 -1.15 7.71 -4.99
C LEU A 8 -0.51 6.55 -5.78
N ALA A 9 0.30 6.85 -6.81
CA ALA A 9 1.18 5.91 -7.51
C ALA A 9 2.19 5.16 -6.61
N ALA A 10 2.43 5.63 -5.39
CA ALA A 10 3.30 4.96 -4.41
C ALA A 10 2.67 3.72 -3.77
N LEU A 11 1.37 3.47 -3.98
CA LEU A 11 0.73 2.24 -3.50
C LEU A 11 1.06 1.03 -4.36
N LEU A 12 1.38 1.23 -5.66
CA LEU A 12 1.67 0.13 -6.60
C LEU A 12 2.97 0.28 -7.44
N GLY A 13 3.86 1.21 -7.12
CA GLY A 13 5.23 1.23 -7.68
C GLY A 13 5.45 1.96 -9.02
N GLY A 14 4.63 2.96 -9.37
CA GLY A 14 4.80 3.73 -10.60
C GLY A 14 5.90 4.81 -10.52
N PHE A 15 6.98 4.65 -11.29
CA PHE A 15 8.01 5.68 -11.50
C PHE A 15 7.71 6.47 -12.78
N GLY A 16 7.24 7.71 -12.65
CA GLY A 16 7.00 8.62 -13.78
C GLY A 16 7.12 10.09 -13.35
N LEU A 17 8.17 10.76 -13.81
CA LEU A 17 8.29 12.23 -13.78
C LEU A 17 7.40 12.82 -14.88
N MET A 18 6.65 13.88 -14.54
CA MET A 18 5.85 14.74 -15.43
C MET A 18 4.45 14.20 -15.82
N ASP A 19 3.49 14.31 -14.90
CA ASP A 19 2.21 15.00 -15.17
C ASP A 19 1.48 15.24 -13.83
N ALA A 20 1.59 16.46 -13.30
CA ALA A 20 0.85 16.89 -12.12
C ALA A 20 -0.47 17.51 -12.58
N SER A 21 -1.45 16.69 -12.96
CA SER A 21 -2.87 17.08 -13.02
C SER A 21 -3.76 15.84 -13.01
N PHE A 22 -4.73 15.87 -12.10
CA PHE A 22 -5.77 14.87 -11.85
C PHE A 22 -5.32 13.59 -11.11
N ALA A 23 -4.90 13.74 -9.85
CA ALA A 23 -5.53 12.85 -8.87
C ALA A 23 -7.03 13.15 -8.98
N ALA A 24 -7.83 12.18 -9.45
CA ALA A 24 -9.27 12.34 -9.54
C ALA A 24 -9.80 12.91 -8.21
N GLU A 25 -10.67 13.92 -8.26
CA GLU A 25 -11.33 14.38 -7.04
C GLU A 25 -11.95 13.17 -6.34
N PRO A 26 -11.94 13.08 -5.00
CA PRO A 26 -12.52 11.93 -4.32
C PRO A 26 -13.99 11.76 -4.71
N THR A 27 -14.27 10.82 -5.61
CA THR A 27 -15.62 10.46 -6.07
C THR A 27 -16.14 9.39 -5.14
N GLY A 28 -16.66 9.80 -3.98
CA GLY A 28 -17.19 8.85 -3.01
C GLY A 28 -17.79 9.48 -1.76
N PRO A 29 -18.16 8.66 -0.77
CA PRO A 29 -18.56 9.12 0.56
C PRO A 29 -17.48 10.04 1.17
N ARG A 30 -17.89 10.94 2.07
CA ARG A 30 -16.96 11.79 2.85
C ARG A 30 -15.95 12.62 2.03
N ARG A 31 -16.29 12.98 0.79
CA ARG A 31 -15.45 13.81 -0.11
C ARG A 31 -14.85 15.04 0.57
N GLU A 32 -15.64 15.77 1.35
CA GLU A 32 -15.15 16.96 2.07
C GLU A 32 -14.05 16.63 3.09
N THR A 33 -14.14 15.48 3.76
CA THR A 33 -13.11 15.01 4.69
C THR A 33 -11.84 14.63 3.93
N TRP A 34 -11.96 13.94 2.81
CA TRP A 34 -10.81 13.63 1.93
C TRP A 34 -10.14 14.89 1.39
N GLN A 35 -10.89 15.91 1.00
CA GLN A 35 -10.33 17.20 0.60
C GLN A 35 -9.53 17.88 1.73
N LYS A 36 -10.01 17.79 2.97
CA LYS A 36 -9.29 18.30 4.16
C LYS A 36 -8.01 17.50 4.43
N ILE A 37 -8.04 16.18 4.25
CA ILE A 37 -6.86 15.31 4.35
C ILE A 37 -5.83 15.75 3.31
N ASP A 38 -6.22 15.88 2.05
CA ASP A 38 -5.34 16.30 0.96
C ASP A 38 -4.74 17.69 1.20
N GLN A 39 -5.55 18.62 1.72
CA GLN A 39 -5.07 19.94 2.11
C GLN A 39 -4.05 19.87 3.24
N ALA A 40 -4.32 19.10 4.30
CA ALA A 40 -3.38 18.92 5.40
C ALA A 40 -2.04 18.34 4.92
N LEU A 41 -2.07 17.39 3.98
CA LEU A 41 -0.87 16.83 3.37
C LEU A 41 -0.09 17.85 2.53
N LYS A 42 -0.78 18.65 1.70
CA LYS A 42 -0.17 19.74 0.93
C LYS A 42 0.48 20.79 1.82
N GLU A 43 -0.09 21.03 2.99
CA GLU A 43 0.43 21.96 3.99
C GLU A 43 1.54 21.35 4.88
N GLY A 44 1.94 20.10 4.64
CA GLY A 44 2.97 19.43 5.44
C GLY A 44 2.53 19.10 6.86
N LYS A 45 1.24 18.80 7.06
CA LYS A 45 0.62 18.47 8.36
C LYS A 45 0.21 16.99 8.43
N PRO A 46 1.18 16.04 8.40
CA PRO A 46 0.88 14.61 8.38
C PRO A 46 0.13 14.12 9.63
N LYS A 47 0.37 14.74 10.81
CA LYS A 47 -0.38 14.42 12.04
C LYS A 47 -1.87 14.72 11.89
N THR A 48 -2.20 15.91 11.40
CA THR A 48 -3.60 16.31 11.15
C THR A 48 -4.26 15.41 10.12
N ALA A 49 -3.54 15.07 9.04
CA ALA A 49 -4.03 14.11 8.06
C ALA A 49 -4.29 12.73 8.69
N GLY A 50 -3.37 12.24 9.53
CA GLY A 50 -3.50 10.97 10.26
C GLY A 50 -4.71 10.93 11.20
N ASP A 51 -4.98 12.02 11.93
CA ASP A 51 -6.15 12.12 12.82
C ASP A 51 -7.47 12.08 12.03
N LEU A 52 -7.53 12.81 10.90
CA LEU A 52 -8.69 12.79 10.01
C LEU A 52 -8.91 11.40 9.39
N LEU A 53 -7.83 10.74 8.96
CA LEU A 53 -7.86 9.38 8.43
C LEU A 53 -8.37 8.38 9.46
N ALA A 54 -7.93 8.48 10.72
CA ALA A 54 -8.45 7.63 11.79
C ALA A 54 -9.97 7.76 11.98
N GLY A 55 -10.52 8.96 11.83
CA GLY A 55 -11.97 9.18 11.83
C GLY A 55 -12.65 8.53 10.61
N VAL A 56 -12.08 8.68 9.42
CA VAL A 56 -12.60 8.04 8.19
C VAL A 56 -12.62 6.53 8.33
N GLU A 57 -11.56 5.92 8.86
CA GLU A 57 -11.49 4.47 9.09
C GLU A 57 -12.63 3.96 9.97
N GLN A 58 -12.87 4.60 11.11
CA GLN A 58 -13.92 4.18 12.05
C GLN A 58 -15.30 4.21 11.39
N VAL A 59 -15.60 5.29 10.66
CA VAL A 59 -16.89 5.43 9.98
C VAL A 59 -17.00 4.44 8.80
N ALA A 60 -15.95 4.30 8.00
CA ALA A 60 -15.95 3.38 6.86
C ALA A 60 -16.11 1.92 7.30
N VAL A 61 -15.50 1.51 8.41
CA VAL A 61 -15.70 0.18 9.00
C VAL A 61 -17.14 0.00 9.49
N ALA A 62 -17.71 1.00 10.17
CA ALA A 62 -19.08 0.95 10.67
C ALA A 62 -20.13 0.86 9.54
N GLU A 63 -19.86 1.51 8.42
CA GLU A 63 -20.70 1.48 7.21
C GLU A 63 -20.39 0.31 6.27
N GLN A 64 -19.43 -0.55 6.63
CA GLN A 64 -18.95 -1.65 5.78
C GLN A 64 -18.41 -1.20 4.41
N ALA A 65 -17.91 0.05 4.33
CA ALA A 65 -17.26 0.63 3.17
C ALA A 65 -15.80 0.17 3.09
N TRP A 66 -15.58 -1.12 2.82
CA TRP A 66 -14.27 -1.78 2.95
C TRP A 66 -13.16 -1.18 2.07
N ALA A 67 -13.50 -0.69 0.89
CA ALA A 67 -12.55 0.00 0.01
C ALA A 67 -12.00 1.29 0.64
N GLU A 68 -12.89 2.11 1.20
CA GLU A 68 -12.50 3.34 1.88
C GLU A 68 -11.77 3.04 3.20
N ALA A 69 -12.19 2.00 3.93
CA ALA A 69 -11.51 1.56 5.15
C ALA A 69 -10.06 1.13 4.87
N ALA A 70 -9.84 0.27 3.89
CA ALA A 70 -8.50 -0.16 3.48
C ALA A 70 -7.64 1.02 3.00
N ARG A 71 -8.23 1.94 2.23
CA ARG A 71 -7.56 3.17 1.80
C ARG A 71 -7.12 4.03 2.96
N ALA A 72 -8.03 4.28 3.90
CA ALA A 72 -7.76 5.14 5.02
C ALA A 72 -6.67 4.54 5.92
N ILE A 73 -6.71 3.23 6.19
CA ILE A 73 -5.67 2.49 6.91
C ILE A 73 -4.30 2.64 6.23
N ALA A 74 -4.21 2.30 4.94
CA ALA A 74 -2.94 2.34 4.20
C ALA A 74 -2.39 3.78 4.10
N THR A 75 -3.25 4.75 3.84
CA THR A 75 -2.87 6.17 3.78
C THR A 75 -2.39 6.66 5.15
N ARG A 76 -3.05 6.24 6.24
CA ARG A 76 -2.62 6.60 7.59
C ARG A 76 -1.21 6.08 7.87
N VAL A 77 -0.93 4.82 7.53
CA VAL A 77 0.42 4.26 7.68
C VAL A 77 1.45 5.05 6.87
N LEU A 78 1.14 5.43 5.62
CA LEU A 78 2.03 6.24 4.79
C LEU A 78 2.34 7.59 5.42
N VAL A 79 1.32 8.31 5.91
CA VAL A 79 1.52 9.67 6.45
C VAL A 79 2.21 9.64 7.82
N THR A 80 2.00 8.59 8.61
CA THR A 80 2.72 8.35 9.87
C THR A 80 4.21 8.07 9.64
N ASN A 81 4.56 7.47 8.50
CA ASN A 81 5.94 7.15 8.11
C ASN A 81 6.54 8.16 7.12
N ALA A 82 5.93 9.33 6.93
CA ALA A 82 6.31 10.28 5.87
C ALA A 82 7.70 10.92 6.05
N ASP A 83 8.25 10.89 7.27
CA ASP A 83 9.60 11.38 7.60
C ASP A 83 10.68 10.31 7.40
N ARG A 84 10.29 9.06 7.14
CA ARG A 84 11.19 7.94 6.92
C ARG A 84 11.50 7.76 5.44
N PRO A 85 12.74 7.37 5.09
CA PRO A 85 13.10 7.11 3.70
C PRO A 85 12.46 5.81 3.19
N ALA A 86 12.35 5.68 1.87
CA ALA A 86 11.69 4.53 1.24
C ALA A 86 12.40 3.18 1.47
N ASP A 87 13.66 3.22 1.91
CA ASP A 87 14.49 2.07 2.23
C ASP A 87 14.40 1.64 3.72
N ASP A 88 13.54 2.28 4.53
CA ASP A 88 13.17 1.91 5.90
C ASP A 88 11.96 0.95 5.89
N PRO A 89 12.01 -0.19 6.61
CA PRO A 89 10.92 -1.16 6.61
C PRO A 89 9.75 -0.81 7.53
N GLN A 90 9.83 0.26 8.34
CA GLN A 90 8.82 0.57 9.37
C GLN A 90 7.39 0.63 8.83
N ARG A 91 7.18 1.20 7.65
CA ARG A 91 5.84 1.25 7.02
C ARG A 91 5.25 -0.15 6.75
N LEU A 92 6.09 -1.15 6.49
CA LEU A 92 5.65 -2.54 6.31
C LEU A 92 5.28 -3.19 7.64
N VAL A 93 6.06 -2.92 8.69
CA VAL A 93 5.77 -3.35 10.06
C VAL A 93 4.42 -2.79 10.52
N ASP A 94 4.22 -1.48 10.33
CA ASP A 94 3.00 -0.80 10.72
C ASP A 94 1.79 -1.30 9.92
N LEU A 95 1.92 -1.48 8.61
CA LEU A 95 0.85 -2.02 7.78
C LEU A 95 0.48 -3.46 8.18
N ALA A 96 1.47 -4.30 8.50
CA ALA A 96 1.23 -5.65 8.99
C ALA A 96 0.44 -5.64 10.31
N ALA A 97 0.79 -4.74 11.24
CA ALA A 97 0.08 -4.58 12.50
C ALA A 97 -1.37 -4.10 12.30
N GLN A 98 -1.59 -3.18 11.37
CA GLN A 98 -2.94 -2.73 11.01
C GLN A 98 -3.75 -3.84 10.34
N ALA A 99 -3.15 -4.59 9.40
CA ALA A 99 -3.82 -5.69 8.70
C ALA A 99 -4.24 -6.82 9.66
N ALA A 100 -3.46 -7.09 10.70
CA ALA A 100 -3.78 -8.12 11.70
C ALA A 100 -5.06 -7.80 12.49
N THR A 101 -5.38 -6.52 12.70
CA THR A 101 -6.56 -6.07 13.46
C THR A 101 -7.72 -5.62 12.57
N ALA A 102 -7.49 -5.50 11.25
CA ALA A 102 -8.52 -5.09 10.29
C ALA A 102 -9.66 -6.11 10.16
N PRO A 103 -10.86 -5.68 9.72
CA PRO A 103 -11.95 -6.58 9.32
C PRO A 103 -11.52 -7.54 8.21
N ALA A 104 -12.05 -8.76 8.21
CA ALA A 104 -11.63 -9.82 7.29
C ALA A 104 -11.76 -9.42 5.81
N GLU A 105 -12.78 -8.62 5.51
CA GLU A 105 -13.11 -8.09 4.18
C GLU A 105 -12.04 -7.11 3.65
N ALA A 106 -11.37 -6.37 4.53
CA ALA A 106 -10.30 -5.44 4.16
C ALA A 106 -8.90 -6.09 4.17
N ARG A 107 -8.72 -7.22 4.89
CA ARG A 107 -7.41 -7.88 5.05
C ARG A 107 -6.78 -8.29 3.74
N GLY A 108 -7.57 -8.81 2.79
CA GLY A 108 -7.05 -9.25 1.49
C GLY A 108 -6.39 -8.11 0.72
N VAL A 109 -7.00 -6.93 0.72
CA VAL A 109 -6.42 -5.77 0.04
C VAL A 109 -5.25 -5.17 0.81
N LEU A 110 -5.30 -5.13 2.14
CA LEU A 110 -4.14 -4.70 2.93
C LEU A 110 -2.93 -5.62 2.73
N ALA A 111 -3.14 -6.93 2.58
CA ALA A 111 -2.09 -7.89 2.25
C ALA A 111 -1.52 -7.66 0.85
N ALA A 112 -2.35 -7.32 -0.13
CA ALA A 112 -1.90 -6.93 -1.46
C ALA A 112 -1.06 -5.64 -1.46
N ILE A 113 -1.50 -4.62 -0.73
CA ILE A 113 -0.74 -3.37 -0.54
C ILE A 113 0.60 -3.69 0.12
N GLN A 114 0.61 -4.56 1.14
CA GLN A 114 1.85 -4.97 1.80
C GLN A 114 2.80 -5.68 0.83
N ALA A 115 2.30 -6.59 -0.02
CA ALA A 115 3.12 -7.27 -1.01
C ALA A 115 3.80 -6.28 -1.98
N ASN A 116 3.04 -5.31 -2.49
CA ASN A 116 3.61 -4.28 -3.36
C ASN A 116 4.62 -3.37 -2.64
N TRP A 117 4.34 -2.99 -1.39
CA TRP A 117 5.30 -2.22 -0.59
C TRP A 117 6.59 -3.00 -0.29
N THR A 118 6.53 -4.32 -0.11
CA THR A 118 7.71 -5.17 0.05
C THR A 118 8.55 -5.16 -1.23
N TRP A 119 7.91 -5.22 -2.40
CA TRP A 119 8.60 -5.03 -3.68
C TRP A 119 9.25 -3.64 -3.78
N GLY A 120 8.52 -2.58 -3.44
CA GLY A 120 9.04 -1.21 -3.42
C GLY A 120 10.24 -1.04 -2.47
N PHE A 121 10.19 -1.66 -1.30
CA PHE A 121 11.31 -1.70 -0.36
C PHE A 121 12.52 -2.41 -0.97
N PHE A 122 12.31 -3.55 -1.62
CA PHE A 122 13.38 -4.24 -2.33
C PHE A 122 14.01 -3.35 -3.40
N GLN A 123 13.19 -2.66 -4.21
CA GLN A 123 13.65 -1.73 -5.23
C GLN A 123 14.52 -0.60 -4.64
N ALA A 124 14.09 0.00 -3.53
CA ALA A 124 14.84 1.06 -2.83
C ALA A 124 16.18 0.55 -2.25
N ASN A 125 16.26 -0.73 -1.90
CA ASN A 125 17.41 -1.37 -1.27
C ASN A 125 18.26 -2.24 -2.21
N ARG A 126 18.01 -2.25 -3.53
CA ARG A 126 18.67 -3.17 -4.49
C ARG A 126 20.18 -3.20 -4.38
N TRP A 127 20.81 -2.04 -4.20
CA TRP A 127 22.26 -1.93 -4.10
C TRP A 127 22.81 -2.61 -2.84
N ARG A 128 22.08 -2.57 -1.71
CA ARG A 128 22.47 -3.28 -0.47
C ARG A 128 22.39 -4.78 -0.66
N PHE A 129 21.29 -5.26 -1.24
CA PHE A 129 21.08 -6.69 -1.48
C PHE A 129 22.10 -7.27 -2.48
N ALA A 130 22.52 -6.49 -3.47
CA ALA A 130 23.55 -6.90 -4.42
C ALA A 130 24.94 -7.06 -3.79
N GLN A 131 25.22 -6.37 -2.68
CA GLN A 131 26.51 -6.38 -1.99
C GLN A 131 26.63 -7.46 -0.90
N ARG A 132 25.52 -8.10 -0.52
CA ARG A 132 25.51 -9.12 0.54
C ARG A 132 25.75 -10.52 -0.04
N THR A 133 26.66 -11.25 0.59
CA THR A 133 26.83 -12.69 0.39
C THR A 133 25.65 -13.42 1.01
N THR A 134 25.09 -14.40 0.30
CA THR A 134 24.00 -15.26 0.80
C THR A 134 24.34 -15.84 2.17
N GLN A 135 23.53 -15.54 3.18
CA GLN A 135 23.61 -16.18 4.48
C GLN A 135 22.62 -17.35 4.49
N ALA A 136 23.08 -18.53 4.89
CA ALA A 136 22.17 -19.64 5.15
C ALA A 136 21.46 -19.35 6.47
N VAL A 137 20.36 -18.60 6.42
CA VAL A 137 19.44 -18.48 7.55
C VAL A 137 18.44 -19.65 7.44
N GLU A 138 18.47 -20.55 8.42
CA GLU A 138 17.47 -21.59 8.59
C GLU A 138 16.29 -21.02 9.38
N GLY A 139 15.12 -20.93 8.75
CA GLY A 139 13.88 -20.46 9.38
C GLY A 139 13.04 -19.58 8.47
N ASN A 140 11.71 -19.67 8.61
CA ASN A 140 10.71 -18.87 7.89
C ASN A 140 10.09 -17.78 8.78
N ASP A 141 10.59 -17.58 10.00
CA ASP A 141 10.14 -16.48 10.87
C ASP A 141 11.03 -15.27 10.61
N HIS A 142 10.57 -14.39 9.72
CA HIS A 142 11.33 -13.25 9.23
C HIS A 142 10.72 -11.98 9.80
N ASP A 143 11.38 -11.38 10.80
CA ASP A 143 10.95 -10.11 11.37
C ASP A 143 11.08 -8.99 10.32
N LEU A 144 9.93 -8.42 9.91
CA LEU A 144 9.87 -7.31 8.95
C LEU A 144 10.73 -6.12 9.40
N ALA A 145 10.90 -5.89 10.69
CA ALA A 145 11.77 -4.81 11.20
C ALA A 145 13.25 -5.04 10.82
N GLU A 146 13.65 -6.29 10.61
CA GLU A 146 15.00 -6.68 10.22
C GLU A 146 15.17 -6.80 8.70
N MET A 147 14.17 -6.49 7.87
CA MET A 147 14.25 -6.59 6.41
C MET A 147 15.48 -5.92 5.79
N ALA A 148 15.95 -4.83 6.39
CA ALA A 148 17.14 -4.12 5.94
C ALA A 148 18.45 -4.90 6.16
N SER A 149 18.46 -5.97 6.96
CA SER A 149 19.61 -6.84 7.26
C SER A 149 19.65 -8.12 6.41
N TRP A 150 18.54 -8.46 5.75
CA TRP A 150 18.38 -9.69 4.98
C TRP A 150 19.29 -9.79 3.75
N ASP A 151 19.50 -11.02 3.29
CA ASP A 151 20.13 -11.28 2.00
C ASP A 151 19.13 -11.28 0.83
N LEU A 152 19.65 -11.42 -0.40
CA LEU A 152 18.83 -11.42 -1.61
C LEU A 152 17.85 -12.59 -1.65
N ARG A 153 18.21 -13.76 -1.10
CA ARG A 153 17.33 -14.93 -1.11
C ARG A 153 16.13 -14.68 -0.18
N GLN A 154 16.38 -14.20 1.02
CA GLN A 154 15.35 -13.92 2.02
C GLN A 154 14.32 -12.91 1.49
N ILE A 155 14.77 -11.75 0.98
CA ILE A 155 13.83 -10.74 0.47
C ILE A 155 13.04 -11.22 -0.75
N VAL A 156 13.63 -12.01 -1.65
CA VAL A 156 12.91 -12.58 -2.80
C VAL A 156 11.91 -13.63 -2.37
N THR A 157 12.23 -14.46 -1.38
CA THR A 157 11.28 -15.41 -0.78
C THR A 157 10.11 -14.68 -0.13
N GLU A 158 10.39 -13.66 0.67
CA GLU A 158 9.36 -12.84 1.32
C GLU A 158 8.41 -12.22 0.29
N ILE A 159 8.93 -11.61 -0.78
CA ILE A 159 8.10 -11.04 -1.86
C ILE A 159 7.17 -12.10 -2.44
N ARG A 160 7.71 -13.28 -2.77
CA ARG A 160 6.92 -14.39 -3.33
C ARG A 160 5.83 -14.85 -2.37
N GLU A 161 6.14 -15.01 -1.09
CA GLU A 161 5.17 -15.44 -0.09
C GLU A 161 4.07 -14.40 0.11
N ARG A 162 4.41 -13.11 0.16
CA ARG A 162 3.42 -12.02 0.28
C ARG A 162 2.47 -11.99 -0.91
N PHE A 163 2.99 -12.08 -2.13
CA PHE A 163 2.14 -12.14 -3.33
C PHE A 163 1.33 -13.43 -3.39
N ALA A 164 1.92 -14.58 -3.09
CA ALA A 164 1.19 -15.85 -3.03
C ALA A 164 0.03 -15.79 -2.03
N ASN A 165 0.25 -15.21 -0.85
CA ASN A 165 -0.78 -15.04 0.17
C ASN A 165 -1.87 -14.05 -0.27
N ALA A 166 -1.49 -12.93 -0.88
CA ALA A 166 -2.43 -11.94 -1.41
C ALA A 166 -3.32 -12.55 -2.50
N VAL A 167 -2.74 -13.31 -3.44
CA VAL A 167 -3.46 -13.97 -4.54
C VAL A 167 -4.25 -15.19 -4.04
N ALA A 168 -3.76 -15.92 -3.04
CA ALA A 168 -4.47 -17.06 -2.44
C ALA A 168 -5.73 -16.65 -1.66
N ALA A 169 -5.86 -15.37 -1.27
CA ALA A 169 -7.12 -14.77 -0.84
C ALA A 169 -8.16 -14.63 -1.98
N ASP A 170 -7.91 -15.31 -3.10
CA ASP A 170 -8.63 -15.48 -4.37
C ASP A 170 -10.14 -15.22 -4.31
N ALA A 171 -10.85 -15.84 -3.36
CA ALA A 171 -12.30 -15.70 -3.25
C ALA A 171 -12.76 -14.29 -2.85
N GLY A 172 -11.97 -13.56 -2.07
CA GLY A 172 -12.26 -12.18 -1.67
C GLY A 172 -11.89 -11.19 -2.77
N LEU A 173 -10.66 -11.22 -3.27
CA LEU A 173 -10.17 -10.23 -4.23
C LEU A 173 -10.87 -10.29 -5.59
N LYS A 174 -11.28 -11.49 -6.05
CA LYS A 174 -12.04 -11.66 -7.31
C LYS A 174 -13.46 -11.11 -7.23
N GLN A 175 -13.98 -10.85 -6.03
CA GLN A 175 -15.29 -10.25 -5.82
C GLN A 175 -15.23 -8.73 -5.74
N LEU A 176 -14.04 -8.13 -5.77
CA LEU A 176 -13.82 -6.70 -5.66
C LEU A 176 -13.62 -6.10 -7.06
N PRO A 177 -14.63 -5.43 -7.64
CA PRO A 177 -14.48 -4.75 -8.92
C PRO A 177 -13.44 -3.65 -8.81
N VAL A 178 -12.52 -3.56 -9.75
CA VAL A 178 -11.44 -2.55 -9.71
C VAL A 178 -11.99 -1.11 -9.66
N GLY A 179 -13.17 -0.89 -10.23
CA GLY A 179 -13.84 0.43 -10.23
C GLY A 179 -14.26 0.93 -8.85
N ASP A 180 -14.51 0.03 -7.90
CA ASP A 180 -14.85 0.39 -6.52
C ASP A 180 -13.59 0.72 -5.68
N TRP A 181 -12.41 0.54 -6.27
CA TRP A 181 -11.10 0.72 -5.66
C TRP A 181 -10.26 1.76 -6.43
N ASP A 182 -10.90 2.62 -7.22
CA ASP A 182 -10.29 3.73 -7.98
C ASP A 182 -9.46 4.69 -7.10
N MET A 183 -9.82 4.76 -5.83
CA MET A 183 -9.11 5.54 -4.82
C MET A 183 -7.80 4.90 -4.30
N LEU A 184 -7.51 3.67 -4.69
CA LEU A 184 -6.31 2.90 -4.32
C LEU A 184 -5.55 2.39 -5.55
N ILE A 185 -6.27 2.10 -6.62
CA ILE A 185 -5.76 1.51 -7.86
C ILE A 185 -5.92 2.55 -8.96
N GLU A 186 -4.80 3.01 -9.52
CA GLU A 186 -4.84 3.87 -10.69
C GLU A 186 -5.44 3.11 -11.88
N SER A 187 -6.37 3.77 -12.59
CA SER A 187 -6.95 3.19 -13.79
C SER A 187 -5.86 3.00 -14.85
N GLY A 188 -5.66 1.77 -15.28
CA GLY A 188 -4.76 1.45 -16.38
C GLY A 188 -5.22 2.09 -17.71
N THR A 189 -4.28 2.22 -18.65
CA THR A 189 -4.57 2.76 -20.00
C THR A 189 -5.47 1.85 -20.83
N MET A 190 -5.50 0.57 -20.51
CA MET A 190 -6.41 -0.42 -21.07
C MET A 190 -7.54 -0.59 -20.05
N GLY A 191 -8.75 -0.13 -20.39
CA GLY A 191 -9.88 -0.02 -19.46
C GLY A 191 -10.27 -1.32 -18.71
N PRO A 192 -11.26 -1.25 -17.81
CA PRO A 192 -11.55 -2.30 -16.82
C PRO A 192 -11.91 -3.68 -17.41
N ALA A 193 -12.22 -3.77 -18.70
CA ALA A 193 -12.46 -5.03 -19.40
C ALA A 193 -11.28 -6.02 -19.37
N TYR A 194 -10.04 -5.53 -19.17
CA TYR A 194 -8.83 -6.37 -19.17
C TYR A 194 -8.29 -6.68 -17.77
N ARG A 195 -8.71 -5.92 -16.76
CA ARG A 195 -8.39 -6.13 -15.34
C ARG A 195 -9.61 -5.79 -14.49
N PRO A 196 -10.67 -6.62 -14.52
CA PRO A 196 -11.96 -6.28 -13.93
C PRO A 196 -11.94 -6.22 -12.39
N THR A 197 -11.01 -6.92 -11.73
CA THR A 197 -11.00 -7.08 -10.27
C THR A 197 -9.69 -6.64 -9.64
N VAL A 198 -9.70 -6.37 -8.33
CA VAL A 198 -8.47 -6.12 -7.55
C VAL A 198 -7.50 -7.30 -7.67
N TRP A 199 -8.01 -8.54 -7.78
CA TRP A 199 -7.19 -9.71 -8.01
C TRP A 199 -6.35 -9.62 -9.29
N ASP A 200 -6.92 -9.12 -10.39
CA ASP A 200 -6.22 -9.01 -11.67
C ASP A 200 -5.07 -8.00 -11.63
N VAL A 201 -5.16 -7.01 -10.74
CA VAL A 201 -4.08 -6.04 -10.49
C VAL A 201 -2.97 -6.71 -9.68
N VAL A 202 -3.32 -7.36 -8.57
CA VAL A 202 -2.36 -8.03 -7.69
C VAL A 202 -1.65 -9.19 -8.39
N ALA A 203 -2.36 -9.96 -9.20
CA ALA A 203 -1.79 -11.07 -9.97
C ALA A 203 -0.87 -10.60 -11.11
N HIS A 204 -1.05 -9.37 -11.61
CA HIS A 204 -0.12 -8.79 -12.58
C HIS A 204 1.18 -8.32 -11.94
N ASP A 205 1.11 -7.84 -10.70
CA ASP A 205 2.26 -7.35 -9.95
C ASP A 205 3.13 -8.49 -9.36
N ALA A 206 2.55 -9.69 -9.23
CA ALA A 206 3.17 -10.91 -8.69
C ALA A 206 4.14 -11.60 -9.68
#